data_AF-A0A956L0N3-F1
#
_entry.id   AF-A0A956L0N3-F1
#
_cell.length_a   1.000
_cell.length_b   1.000
_cell.length_c   1.000
_cell.angle_alpha   90.00
_cell.angle_beta   90.00
_cell.angle_gamma   90.00
#
_symmetry.space_group_name_H-M   'P 1'
#
loop_
_entity.id
_entity.type
_entity.pdbx_description
1 polymer ?
#
loop_
_entity_poly.entity_id
_entity_poly.type
_entity_poly.pdbx_seq_one_letter_code
_entity_poly.pdbx_strand_id
1 'polypeptide(L)'
;MPTDADEAPATPLYAFEQIRGRAESRRDPQEARSQLRVLWKRLGGDPADLEALEAGDPDGWQFLLRYVTDGPLGIQWYDAKRPELEAKQRRYNALLVGLAVVIAGLAFALPFQPLVMVLLAPELELAEATSRTGLVDAAALFGVMGTGGAVALRMSAQVVRYRRQAAVFHKASAALKEQLYRLESDWFQPPLVVTDAKGTRLHPAFATAIREAVGGAQAIGADERDAYFETLTIDVHALTDNAVAAQEALSEKAVFRGDRHHQHAKERRELAVELSKARLAVRTARAKIEVLEAEREKASPDEVGEIAVLLREQRMALQEAEQQQAHLEAVLEASRLG
;
A
#
# COMPACT_ATOMS: atom_id res chain seq x y z
N MET A 1 -3.04 2.95 -37.61
CA MET A 1 -3.41 2.59 -36.23
C MET A 1 -3.50 3.88 -35.42
N PRO A 2 -4.69 4.50 -35.32
CA PRO A 2 -4.93 5.63 -34.44
C PRO A 2 -5.43 5.10 -33.09
N THR A 3 -4.66 5.30 -32.02
CA THR A 3 -4.78 6.37 -31.00
C THR A 3 -5.94 6.15 -30.05
N ASP A 4 -5.55 5.84 -28.81
CA ASP A 4 -6.34 5.89 -27.59
C ASP A 4 -7.32 7.06 -27.64
N ALA A 5 -8.60 6.73 -27.76
CA ALA A 5 -9.66 7.69 -27.53
C ALA A 5 -9.66 8.00 -26.04
N ASP A 6 -9.43 9.27 -25.72
CA ASP A 6 -9.76 9.89 -24.44
C ASP A 6 -11.06 9.30 -23.89
N GLU A 7 -10.96 8.42 -22.89
CA GLU A 7 -12.07 8.11 -22.01
C GLU A 7 -12.43 9.41 -21.31
N ALA A 8 -13.49 10.05 -21.78
CA ALA A 8 -14.07 11.22 -21.13
C ALA A 8 -14.26 10.91 -19.64
N PRO A 9 -13.87 11.81 -18.72
CA PRO A 9 -14.08 11.59 -17.29
C PRO A 9 -15.56 11.32 -17.05
N ALA A 10 -15.85 10.24 -16.33
CA ALA A 10 -17.21 9.75 -16.14
C ALA A 10 -18.08 10.89 -15.56
N THR A 11 -19.13 11.26 -16.28
CA THR A 11 -20.02 12.36 -15.89
C THR A 11 -20.53 12.13 -14.46
N PRO A 12 -20.29 13.07 -13.52
CA PRO A 12 -20.71 12.91 -12.14
C PRO A 12 -22.23 12.76 -12.09
N LEU A 13 -22.69 11.64 -11.55
CA LEU A 13 -24.06 11.17 -11.67
C LEU A 13 -25.02 11.87 -10.70
N TYR A 14 -24.48 12.47 -9.63
CA TYR A 14 -25.24 13.27 -8.68
C TYR A 14 -24.52 14.60 -8.36
N ALA A 15 -25.30 15.64 -8.08
CA ALA A 15 -24.80 17.00 -7.86
C ALA A 15 -23.75 17.08 -6.73
N PHE A 16 -23.83 16.22 -5.72
CA PHE A 16 -22.86 16.16 -4.62
C PHE A 16 -21.58 15.37 -4.96
N GLU A 17 -21.53 14.62 -6.06
CA GLU A 17 -20.35 13.88 -6.50
C GLU A 17 -19.32 14.75 -7.23
N GLN A 18 -19.72 15.95 -7.67
CA GLN A 18 -18.80 16.97 -8.21
C GLN A 18 -17.68 17.37 -7.22
N ILE A 19 -17.86 17.08 -5.93
CA ILE A 19 -16.95 17.51 -4.86
C ILE A 19 -15.77 16.53 -4.64
N ARG A 20 -15.78 15.30 -5.18
CA ARG A 20 -14.67 14.33 -4.97
C ARG A 20 -14.42 13.42 -6.19
N GLY A 21 -13.45 13.78 -7.01
CA GLY A 21 -13.07 13.07 -8.25
C GLY A 21 -12.32 11.73 -8.08
N ARG A 22 -12.91 10.70 -7.46
CA ARG A 22 -12.33 9.32 -7.43
C ARG A 22 -13.35 8.15 -7.40
N ALA A 23 -14.58 8.34 -7.87
CA ALA A 23 -15.66 7.36 -7.69
C ALA A 23 -16.05 6.54 -8.94
N GLU A 24 -15.25 6.57 -10.00
CA GLU A 24 -15.74 6.26 -11.35
C GLU A 24 -15.89 4.76 -11.68
N SER A 25 -15.27 3.83 -10.94
CA SER A 25 -15.35 2.39 -11.27
C SER A 25 -16.34 1.56 -10.43
N ARG A 26 -17.07 2.17 -9.49
CA ARG A 26 -17.88 1.46 -8.49
C ARG A 26 -19.40 1.65 -8.64
N ARG A 27 -19.89 2.47 -9.59
CA ARG A 27 -21.20 3.12 -9.43
C ARG A 27 -22.02 3.17 -10.72
N ASP A 28 -22.66 2.05 -11.06
CA ASP A 28 -23.71 2.02 -12.08
C ASP A 28 -25.06 2.47 -11.47
N PRO A 29 -25.69 3.55 -12.00
CA PRO A 29 -26.97 4.04 -11.51
C PRO A 29 -28.11 3.03 -11.65
N GLN A 30 -28.08 2.17 -12.67
CA GLN A 30 -29.10 1.14 -12.85
C GLN A 30 -28.96 0.08 -11.76
N GLU A 31 -27.72 -0.29 -11.45
CA GLU A 31 -27.42 -1.22 -10.36
C GLU A 31 -27.83 -0.65 -9.01
N ALA A 32 -27.53 0.62 -8.72
CA ALA A 32 -27.94 1.31 -7.49
C ALA A 32 -29.47 1.35 -7.34
N ARG A 33 -30.21 1.66 -8.41
CA ARG A 33 -31.69 1.61 -8.39
C ARG A 33 -32.21 0.20 -8.16
N SER A 34 -31.60 -0.81 -8.77
CA SER A 34 -32.01 -2.20 -8.59
C SER A 34 -31.82 -2.67 -7.14
N GLN A 35 -30.68 -2.32 -6.53
CA GLN A 35 -30.38 -2.64 -5.14
C GLN A 35 -31.26 -1.86 -4.17
N LEU A 36 -31.61 -0.62 -4.50
CA LEU A 36 -32.55 0.18 -3.71
C LEU A 36 -33.93 -0.48 -3.68
N ARG A 37 -34.43 -1.01 -4.81
CA ARG A 37 -35.70 -1.76 -4.84
C ARG A 37 -35.65 -3.00 -3.95
N VAL A 38 -34.53 -3.73 -3.95
CA VAL A 38 -34.34 -4.91 -3.09
C VAL A 38 -34.36 -4.51 -1.61
N LEU A 39 -33.60 -3.47 -1.25
CA LEU A 39 -33.56 -2.93 0.10
C LEU A 39 -34.94 -2.45 0.54
N TRP A 40 -35.63 -1.66 -0.29
CA TRP A 40 -36.95 -1.10 0.00
C TRP A 40 -37.96 -2.20 0.34
N LYS A 41 -37.97 -3.27 -0.45
CA LYS A 41 -38.82 -4.44 -0.20
C LYS A 41 -38.46 -5.15 1.12
N ARG A 42 -37.18 -5.24 1.48
CA ARG A 42 -36.73 -5.85 2.75
C ARG A 42 -37.14 -5.03 3.96
N LEU A 43 -37.17 -3.72 3.82
CA LEU A 43 -37.65 -2.79 4.84
C LEU A 43 -39.19 -2.73 4.92
N GLY A 44 -39.90 -3.53 4.12
CA GLY A 44 -41.36 -3.58 4.13
C GLY A 44 -42.05 -2.46 3.34
N GLY A 45 -41.32 -1.72 2.51
CA GLY A 45 -41.86 -0.62 1.71
C GLY A 45 -42.62 -1.05 0.46
N ASP A 46 -43.62 -0.27 0.07
CA ASP A 46 -44.33 -0.42 -1.19
C ASP A 46 -43.47 0.14 -2.36
N PRO A 47 -43.25 -0.60 -3.46
CA PRO A 47 -42.61 -0.08 -4.66
C PRO A 47 -43.22 1.22 -5.20
N ALA A 48 -44.54 1.43 -5.03
CA ALA A 48 -45.20 2.66 -5.47
C ALA A 48 -44.73 3.90 -4.68
N ASP A 49 -44.43 3.74 -3.39
CA ASP A 49 -43.88 4.82 -2.56
C ASP A 49 -42.49 5.24 -3.03
N LEU A 50 -41.70 4.27 -3.53
CA LEU A 50 -40.36 4.51 -4.04
C LEU A 50 -40.39 5.34 -5.33
N GLU A 51 -41.32 5.04 -6.24
CA GLU A 51 -41.54 5.81 -7.47
C GLU A 51 -42.07 7.22 -7.17
N ALA A 52 -42.99 7.33 -6.21
CA ALA A 52 -43.51 8.62 -5.75
C ALA A 52 -42.43 9.48 -5.07
N LEU A 53 -41.49 8.86 -4.34
CA LEU A 53 -40.37 9.53 -3.71
C LEU A 53 -39.39 10.11 -4.74
N GLU A 54 -39.09 9.36 -5.80
CA GLU A 54 -38.22 9.83 -6.89
C GLU A 54 -38.75 11.11 -7.54
N ALA A 55 -40.06 11.26 -7.64
CA ALA A 55 -40.70 12.46 -8.18
C ALA A 55 -40.93 13.57 -7.14
N GLY A 56 -41.15 13.22 -5.86
CA GLY A 56 -41.61 14.14 -4.81
C GLY A 56 -40.52 14.70 -3.88
N ASP A 57 -39.41 13.98 -3.70
CA ASP A 57 -38.33 14.33 -2.77
C ASP A 57 -36.95 13.98 -3.39
N PRO A 58 -36.44 14.83 -4.30
CA PRO A 58 -35.19 14.55 -5.02
C PRO A 58 -33.97 14.46 -4.10
N ASP A 59 -33.98 15.19 -2.98
CA ASP A 59 -32.90 15.15 -1.99
C ASP A 59 -32.92 13.81 -1.23
N GLY A 60 -34.09 13.39 -0.75
CA GLY A 60 -34.27 12.10 -0.10
C GLY A 60 -33.89 10.92 -1.01
N TRP A 61 -34.30 10.99 -2.28
CA TRP A 61 -33.95 10.02 -3.31
C TRP A 61 -32.42 9.90 -3.51
N GLN A 62 -31.73 11.03 -3.62
CA GLN A 62 -30.27 11.06 -3.75
C GLN A 62 -29.56 10.44 -2.55
N PHE A 63 -30.05 10.69 -1.33
CA PHE A 63 -29.49 10.08 -0.12
C PHE A 63 -29.66 8.57 -0.07
N LEU A 64 -30.82 8.05 -0.49
CA LEU A 64 -31.05 6.61 -0.57
C LEU A 64 -30.15 5.93 -1.60
N LEU A 65 -30.01 6.53 -2.78
CA LEU A 65 -29.09 6.03 -3.80
C LEU A 65 -27.66 6.03 -3.28
N ARG A 66 -27.27 7.05 -2.52
CA ARG A 66 -25.94 7.11 -1.91
C ARG A 66 -25.73 6.01 -0.88
N TYR A 67 -26.71 5.74 -0.03
CA TYR A 67 -26.66 4.65 0.93
C TYR A 67 -26.46 3.30 0.24
N VAL A 68 -27.25 3.03 -0.80
CA VAL A 68 -27.18 1.78 -1.56
C VAL A 68 -25.83 1.61 -2.25
N THR A 69 -25.27 2.72 -2.72
CA THR A 69 -23.97 2.75 -3.38
C THR A 69 -22.81 2.51 -2.42
N ASP A 70 -22.82 3.18 -1.26
CA ASP A 70 -21.74 3.06 -0.28
C ASP A 70 -21.85 1.78 0.57
N GLY A 71 -23.05 1.24 0.75
CA GLY A 71 -23.31 0.02 1.54
C GLY A 71 -23.46 -1.24 0.67
N PRO A 72 -24.69 -1.61 0.25
CA PRO A 72 -24.98 -2.82 -0.55
C PRO A 72 -24.06 -3.06 -1.75
N LEU A 73 -23.83 -2.05 -2.61
CA LEU A 73 -22.92 -2.21 -3.76
C LEU A 73 -21.46 -2.33 -3.31
N GLY A 74 -21.07 -1.61 -2.25
CA GLY A 74 -19.77 -1.78 -1.60
C GLY A 74 -19.53 -3.22 -1.14
N ILE A 75 -20.53 -3.83 -0.49
CA ILE A 75 -20.48 -5.23 -0.05
C ILE A 75 -20.26 -6.18 -1.24
N GLN A 76 -21.03 -6.03 -2.31
CA GLN A 76 -20.91 -6.88 -3.50
C GLN A 76 -19.54 -6.74 -4.17
N TRP A 77 -19.03 -5.52 -4.24
CA TRP A 77 -17.69 -5.26 -4.75
C TRP A 77 -16.61 -5.98 -3.93
N TYR A 78 -16.67 -5.92 -2.60
CA TYR A 78 -15.72 -6.64 -1.74
C TYR A 78 -15.84 -8.16 -1.89
N ASP A 79 -17.07 -8.68 -1.94
CA ASP A 79 -17.33 -10.10 -2.10
C ASP A 79 -16.85 -10.63 -3.47
N ALA A 80 -16.87 -9.79 -4.52
CA ALA A 80 -16.31 -10.11 -5.84
C ALA A 80 -14.78 -9.99 -5.89
N LYS A 81 -14.18 -9.02 -5.19
CA LYS A 81 -12.72 -8.80 -5.20
C LYS A 81 -11.94 -9.77 -4.32
N ARG A 82 -12.55 -10.28 -3.25
CA ARG A 82 -11.89 -11.21 -2.34
C ARG A 82 -11.41 -12.51 -3.03
N PRO A 83 -12.23 -13.22 -3.84
CA PRO A 83 -11.78 -14.39 -4.58
C PRO A 83 -10.60 -14.12 -5.52
N GLU A 84 -10.54 -12.92 -6.12
CA GLU A 84 -9.43 -12.52 -7.00
C GLU A 84 -8.10 -12.46 -6.23
N LEU A 85 -8.12 -11.89 -5.02
CA LEU A 85 -6.95 -11.82 -4.14
C LEU A 85 -6.56 -13.20 -3.60
N GLU A 86 -7.54 -14.02 -3.20
CA GLU A 86 -7.28 -15.40 -2.75
C GLU A 86 -6.70 -16.27 -3.88
N ALA A 87 -7.16 -16.09 -5.12
CA ALA A 87 -6.61 -16.78 -6.28
C ALA A 87 -5.16 -16.34 -6.56
N LYS A 88 -4.86 -15.04 -6.48
CA LYS A 88 -3.49 -14.52 -6.56
C LYS A 88 -2.62 -15.13 -5.46
N GLN A 89 -3.09 -15.15 -4.22
CA GLN A 89 -2.39 -15.77 -3.09
C GLN A 89 -2.06 -17.25 -3.35
N ARG A 90 -3.02 -18.04 -3.83
CA ARG A 90 -2.80 -19.46 -4.17
C ARG A 90 -1.73 -19.65 -5.24
N ARG A 91 -1.74 -18.81 -6.30
CA ARG A 91 -0.72 -18.86 -7.36
C ARG A 91 0.67 -18.56 -6.82
N TYR A 92 0.82 -17.52 -6.00
CA TYR A 92 2.11 -17.17 -5.38
C TYR A 92 2.60 -18.24 -4.39
N ASN A 93 1.70 -18.85 -3.61
CA ASN A 93 2.06 -20.00 -2.77
C ASN A 93 2.55 -21.19 -3.61
N ALA A 94 1.90 -21.49 -4.74
CA ALA A 94 2.34 -22.58 -5.61
C ALA A 94 3.74 -22.31 -6.19
N LEU A 95 4.03 -21.06 -6.58
CA LEU A 95 5.35 -20.65 -7.05
C LEU A 95 6.41 -20.75 -5.95
N LEU A 96 6.08 -20.35 -4.71
CA LEU A 96 6.97 -20.51 -3.55
C LEU A 96 7.32 -21.97 -3.28
N VAL A 97 6.32 -22.86 -3.31
CA VAL A 97 6.54 -24.30 -3.16
C VAL A 97 7.39 -24.84 -4.31
N GLY A 98 7.12 -24.43 -5.55
CA GLY A 98 7.93 -24.81 -6.71
C GLY A 98 9.39 -24.37 -6.57
N LEU A 99 9.63 -23.13 -6.16
CA LEU A 99 10.97 -22.61 -5.91
C LEU A 99 11.69 -23.38 -4.79
N ALA A 100 10.98 -23.68 -3.69
CA ALA A 100 11.53 -24.48 -2.60
C ALA A 100 11.92 -25.90 -3.07
N VAL A 101 11.10 -26.54 -3.90
CA VAL A 101 11.40 -27.85 -4.49
C VAL A 101 12.62 -27.77 -5.40
N VAL A 102 12.75 -26.74 -6.24
CA VAL A 102 13.93 -26.56 -7.11
C VAL A 102 15.20 -26.36 -6.28
N ILE A 103 15.16 -25.48 -5.27
CA ILE A 103 16.32 -25.22 -4.39
C ILE A 103 16.70 -26.48 -3.61
N ALA A 104 15.71 -27.19 -3.05
CA ALA A 104 15.95 -28.43 -2.32
C ALA A 104 16.48 -29.54 -3.24
N GLY A 105 15.97 -29.64 -4.47
CA GLY A 105 16.44 -30.59 -5.49
C GLY A 105 17.88 -30.32 -5.90
N LEU A 106 18.24 -29.06 -6.14
CA LEU A 106 19.62 -28.64 -6.43
C LEU A 106 20.56 -28.90 -5.25
N ALA A 107 20.12 -28.59 -4.02
CA ALA A 107 20.87 -28.87 -2.80
C ALA A 107 21.04 -30.37 -2.54
N PHE A 108 20.07 -31.20 -2.93
CA PHE A 108 20.16 -32.65 -2.85
C PHE A 108 21.07 -33.24 -3.95
N ALA A 109 21.11 -32.65 -5.14
CA ALA A 109 21.95 -33.11 -6.25
C ALA A 109 23.44 -32.79 -6.06
N LEU A 110 23.78 -31.75 -5.30
CA LEU A 110 25.14 -31.35 -4.91
C LEU A 110 26.08 -32.49 -4.49
N PRO A 111 25.77 -33.32 -3.48
CA PRO A 111 26.65 -34.40 -3.06
C PRO A 111 26.86 -35.46 -4.15
N PHE A 112 25.96 -35.53 -5.14
CA PHE A 112 26.03 -36.45 -6.28
C PHE A 112 26.57 -35.79 -7.56
N GLN A 113 26.92 -34.50 -7.53
CA GLN A 113 27.47 -33.75 -8.66
C GLN A 113 28.69 -34.42 -9.33
N PRO A 114 29.67 -34.99 -8.59
CA PRO A 114 30.78 -35.70 -9.23
C PRO A 114 30.31 -36.96 -9.97
N LEU A 115 29.26 -37.63 -9.49
CA LEU A 115 28.68 -38.79 -10.16
C LEU A 115 27.94 -38.40 -11.45
N VAL A 116 27.20 -37.29 -11.42
CA VAL A 116 26.47 -36.73 -12.57
C VAL A 116 27.42 -36.26 -13.67
N MET A 117 28.51 -35.58 -13.30
CA MET A 117 29.56 -35.17 -14.25
C MET A 117 30.23 -36.39 -14.90
N VAL A 118 30.49 -37.46 -14.16
CA VAL A 118 31.06 -38.71 -14.72
C VAL A 118 30.08 -39.42 -15.65
N LEU A 119 28.78 -39.39 -15.35
CA LEU A 119 27.72 -39.98 -16.18
C LEU A 119 27.45 -39.21 -17.48
N LEU A 120 27.55 -37.87 -17.46
CA LEU A 120 27.30 -36.99 -18.61
C LEU A 120 28.56 -36.61 -19.40
N ALA A 121 29.76 -36.83 -18.84
CA ALA A 121 31.05 -36.62 -19.50
C ALA A 121 31.14 -37.20 -20.94
N PRO A 122 30.65 -38.42 -21.23
CA PRO A 122 30.72 -38.97 -22.58
C PRO A 122 29.77 -38.31 -23.59
N GLU A 123 28.69 -37.65 -23.16
CA GLU A 123 27.78 -36.92 -24.06
C GLU A 123 28.16 -35.44 -24.22
N LEU A 124 28.88 -34.86 -23.25
CA LEU A 124 29.24 -33.44 -23.23
C LEU A 124 30.64 -33.11 -23.79
N GLU A 125 31.40 -34.11 -24.26
CA GLU A 125 32.78 -33.97 -24.79
C GLU A 125 33.68 -33.07 -23.90
N LEU A 126 33.51 -33.15 -22.58
CA LEU A 126 34.27 -32.31 -21.64
C LEU A 126 35.71 -32.82 -21.55
N ALA A 127 36.59 -32.27 -22.40
CA ALA A 127 38.03 -32.52 -22.35
C ALA A 127 38.61 -32.06 -21.01
N GLU A 128 39.43 -32.93 -20.42
CA GLU A 128 40.32 -32.78 -19.25
C GLU A 128 40.39 -31.36 -18.63
N ALA A 129 39.44 -31.05 -17.74
CA ALA A 129 39.55 -29.90 -16.82
C ALA A 129 39.21 -30.32 -15.39
N THR A 130 39.77 -31.44 -14.94
CA THR A 130 39.73 -31.87 -13.55
C THR A 130 40.84 -31.16 -12.76
N SER A 131 40.49 -30.15 -11.94
CA SER A 131 41.09 -29.89 -10.61
C SER A 131 40.82 -28.51 -9.94
N ARG A 132 39.92 -27.65 -10.44
CA ARG A 132 39.61 -26.36 -9.73
C ARG A 132 38.12 -26.06 -9.50
N THR A 133 37.24 -27.05 -9.71
CA THR A 133 35.77 -26.85 -9.75
C THR A 133 35.12 -26.67 -8.37
N GLY A 134 35.66 -27.24 -7.29
CA GLY A 134 34.98 -27.25 -5.98
C GLY A 134 34.70 -25.87 -5.35
N LEU A 135 35.50 -24.84 -5.67
CA LEU A 135 35.30 -23.47 -5.15
C LEU A 135 34.34 -22.66 -6.03
N VAL A 136 34.37 -22.87 -7.35
CA VAL A 136 33.45 -22.25 -8.31
C VAL A 136 32.03 -22.82 -8.13
N ASP A 137 31.92 -24.12 -7.87
CA ASP A 137 30.65 -24.80 -7.60
C ASP A 137 30.04 -24.35 -6.25
N ALA A 138 30.85 -24.17 -5.20
CA ALA A 138 30.37 -23.63 -3.93
C ALA A 138 29.89 -22.17 -4.07
N ALA A 139 30.64 -21.32 -4.79
CA ALA A 139 30.25 -19.94 -5.04
C ALA A 139 28.98 -19.84 -5.91
N ALA A 140 28.84 -20.68 -6.94
CA ALA A 140 27.63 -20.78 -7.74
C ALA A 140 26.44 -21.24 -6.91
N LEU A 141 26.64 -22.17 -5.99
CA LEU A 141 25.59 -22.64 -5.08
C LEU A 141 25.16 -21.55 -4.09
N PHE A 142 26.10 -20.84 -3.48
CA PHE A 142 25.78 -19.67 -2.65
C PHE A 142 25.08 -18.58 -3.48
N GLY A 143 25.46 -18.43 -4.75
CA GLY A 143 24.78 -17.61 -5.75
C GLY A 143 23.31 -18.00 -5.93
N VAL A 144 23.03 -19.27 -6.20
CA VAL A 144 21.68 -19.81 -6.42
C VAL A 144 20.84 -19.80 -5.13
N MET A 145 21.42 -20.16 -3.99
CA MET A 145 20.72 -20.17 -2.71
C MET A 145 20.35 -18.76 -2.25
N GLY A 146 21.24 -17.78 -2.40
CA GLY A 146 20.91 -16.42 -1.98
C GLY A 146 20.01 -15.69 -2.98
N THR A 147 20.17 -15.90 -4.30
CA THR A 147 19.23 -15.34 -5.29
C THR A 147 17.85 -15.99 -5.18
N GLY A 148 17.79 -17.31 -5.04
CA GLY A 148 16.57 -18.06 -4.76
C GLY A 148 15.92 -17.66 -3.43
N GLY A 149 16.73 -17.45 -2.39
CA GLY A 149 16.27 -16.96 -1.08
C GLY A 149 15.68 -15.55 -1.15
N ALA A 150 16.33 -14.62 -1.86
CA ALA A 150 15.83 -13.26 -2.08
C ALA A 150 14.51 -13.26 -2.89
N VAL A 151 14.41 -14.10 -3.92
CA VAL A 151 13.16 -14.29 -4.68
C VAL A 151 12.07 -14.89 -3.79
N ALA A 152 12.38 -15.90 -2.98
CA ALA A 152 11.42 -16.49 -2.03
C ALA A 152 10.94 -15.47 -0.98
N LEU A 153 11.84 -14.62 -0.47
CA LEU A 153 11.50 -13.52 0.44
C LEU A 153 10.58 -12.49 -0.23
N ARG A 154 10.87 -12.07 -1.47
CA ARG A 154 9.99 -11.19 -2.26
C ARG A 154 8.60 -11.79 -2.45
N MET A 155 8.54 -13.05 -2.87
CA MET A 155 7.26 -13.74 -3.06
C MET A 155 6.50 -13.91 -1.75
N SER A 156 7.19 -14.22 -0.65
CA SER A 156 6.59 -14.36 0.68
C SER A 156 5.99 -13.04 1.18
N ALA A 157 6.72 -11.92 0.98
CA ALA A 157 6.21 -10.60 1.31
C ALA A 157 4.97 -10.23 0.49
N GLN A 158 4.94 -10.58 -0.80
CA GLN A 158 3.74 -10.40 -1.66
C GLN A 158 2.56 -11.24 -1.17
N VAL A 159 2.78 -12.50 -0.78
CA VAL A 159 1.73 -13.36 -0.19
C VAL A 159 1.16 -12.75 1.10
N VAL A 160 2.03 -12.28 2.00
CA VAL A 160 1.61 -11.62 3.25
C VAL A 160 0.80 -10.35 2.95
N ARG A 161 1.23 -9.56 1.96
CA ARG A 161 0.50 -8.36 1.53
C ARG A 161 -0.88 -8.69 0.99
N TYR A 162 -1.01 -9.65 0.06
CA TYR A 162 -2.33 -10.03 -0.47
C TYR A 162 -3.25 -10.60 0.62
N ARG A 163 -2.70 -11.38 1.57
CA ARG A 163 -3.48 -11.88 2.71
C ARG A 163 -3.98 -10.74 3.60
N ARG A 164 -3.14 -9.74 3.88
CA ARG A 164 -3.54 -8.55 4.65
C ARG A 164 -4.60 -7.73 3.91
N GLN A 165 -4.43 -7.51 2.61
CA GLN A 165 -5.42 -6.81 1.77
C GLN A 165 -6.77 -7.54 1.75
N ALA A 166 -6.77 -8.87 1.60
CA ALA A 166 -7.99 -9.66 1.67
C ALA A 166 -8.67 -9.56 3.05
N ALA A 167 -7.89 -9.52 4.14
CA ALA A 167 -8.42 -9.32 5.49
C ALA A 167 -9.03 -7.93 5.70
N VAL A 168 -8.41 -6.88 5.15
CA VAL A 168 -8.97 -5.51 5.15
C VAL A 168 -10.32 -5.47 4.44
N PHE A 169 -10.42 -6.03 3.23
CA PHE A 169 -11.67 -6.10 2.49
C PHE A 169 -12.74 -6.95 3.19
N HIS A 170 -12.33 -8.05 3.83
CA HIS A 170 -13.25 -8.86 4.64
C HIS A 170 -13.82 -8.08 5.83
N LYS A 171 -12.96 -7.35 6.56
CA LYS A 171 -13.37 -6.51 7.69
C LYS A 171 -14.33 -5.41 7.25
N ALA A 172 -14.03 -4.74 6.13
CA ALA A 172 -14.90 -3.70 5.57
C ALA A 172 -16.26 -4.26 5.12
N SER A 173 -16.28 -5.38 4.39
CA SER A 173 -17.51 -6.07 3.97
C SER A 173 -18.36 -6.48 5.19
N ALA A 174 -17.74 -7.05 6.22
CA ALA A 174 -18.44 -7.46 7.44
C ALA A 174 -19.05 -6.26 8.19
N ALA A 175 -18.30 -5.16 8.33
CA ALA A 175 -18.80 -3.94 8.98
C ALA A 175 -19.98 -3.32 8.22
N LEU A 176 -19.91 -3.28 6.87
CA LEU A 176 -21.02 -2.80 6.04
C LEU A 176 -22.24 -3.73 6.15
N LYS A 177 -22.05 -5.05 6.19
CA LYS A 177 -23.13 -6.02 6.40
C LYS A 177 -23.79 -5.82 7.76
N GLU A 178 -23.01 -5.65 8.82
CA GLU A 178 -23.52 -5.38 10.16
C GLU A 178 -24.36 -4.10 10.20
N GLN A 179 -23.86 -3.02 9.57
CA GLN A 179 -24.59 -1.78 9.47
C GLN A 179 -25.91 -1.92 8.70
N LEU A 180 -25.89 -2.64 7.57
CA LEU A 180 -27.10 -2.95 6.80
C LEU A 180 -28.12 -3.73 7.65
N TYR A 181 -27.67 -4.75 8.37
CA TYR A 181 -28.55 -5.55 9.23
C TYR A 181 -29.12 -4.74 10.40
N ARG A 182 -28.34 -3.81 10.99
CA ARG A 182 -28.85 -2.90 12.03
C ARG A 182 -29.95 -2.00 11.48
N LEU A 183 -29.76 -1.41 10.30
CA LEU A 183 -30.80 -0.62 9.65
C LEU A 183 -32.05 -1.46 9.37
N GLU A 184 -31.89 -2.67 8.83
CA GLU A 184 -32.99 -3.58 8.56
C GLU A 184 -33.73 -4.01 9.85
N SER A 185 -33.01 -4.28 10.94
CA SER A 185 -33.62 -4.67 12.22
C SER A 185 -34.36 -3.53 12.89
N ASP A 186 -33.79 -2.34 12.88
CA ASP A 186 -34.34 -1.18 13.59
C ASP A 186 -35.56 -0.60 12.85
N TRP A 187 -35.67 -0.87 11.55
CA TRP A 187 -36.69 -0.27 10.68
C TRP A 187 -37.73 -1.23 10.11
N PHE A 188 -37.80 -2.47 10.60
CA PHE A 188 -38.67 -3.51 10.02
C PHE A 188 -40.20 -3.23 10.04
N GLN A 189 -40.67 -2.10 10.60
CA GLN A 189 -42.10 -1.77 10.75
C GLN A 189 -42.46 -0.27 10.74
N PRO A 190 -41.58 0.71 11.05
CA PRO A 190 -41.92 2.12 10.95
C PRO A 190 -42.19 2.56 9.51
N PRO A 191 -43.05 3.57 9.28
CA PRO A 191 -43.29 4.11 7.94
C PRO A 191 -41.98 4.65 7.34
N LEU A 192 -41.69 4.24 6.09
CA LEU A 192 -40.51 4.68 5.34
C LEU A 192 -40.70 6.07 4.73
N VAL A 193 -41.95 6.40 4.38
CA VAL A 193 -42.35 7.65 3.76
C VAL A 193 -43.49 8.32 4.52
N VAL A 194 -43.60 9.63 4.34
CA VAL A 194 -44.75 10.44 4.74
C VAL A 194 -45.30 11.09 3.48
N THR A 195 -46.58 10.88 3.22
CA THR A 195 -47.29 11.52 2.10
C THR A 195 -48.14 12.66 2.66
N ASP A 196 -47.80 13.89 2.28
CA ASP A 196 -48.54 15.10 2.67
C ASP A 196 -49.00 15.90 1.44
N ALA A 197 -49.64 17.06 1.67
CA ALA A 197 -50.10 17.94 0.59
C ALA A 197 -48.96 18.50 -0.28
N LYS A 198 -47.70 18.34 0.12
CA LYS A 198 -46.50 18.75 -0.62
C LYS A 198 -45.81 17.57 -1.33
N GLY A 199 -46.38 16.37 -1.28
CA GLY A 199 -45.89 15.17 -1.95
C GLY A 199 -45.40 14.07 -1.01
N THR A 200 -44.90 12.98 -1.58
CA THR A 200 -44.28 11.87 -0.84
C THR A 200 -42.83 12.22 -0.49
N ARG A 201 -42.47 12.11 0.79
CA ARG A 201 -41.14 12.44 1.32
C ARG A 201 -40.64 11.33 2.23
N LEU A 202 -39.33 11.25 2.45
CA LEU A 202 -38.81 10.30 3.44
C LEU A 202 -39.33 10.63 4.84
N HIS A 203 -39.69 9.60 5.60
CA HIS A 203 -40.04 9.78 7.00
C HIS A 203 -38.85 10.41 7.75
N PRO A 204 -39.03 11.48 8.55
CA PRO A 204 -37.90 12.21 9.14
C PRO A 204 -36.95 11.36 9.97
N ALA A 205 -37.51 10.39 10.70
CA ALA A 205 -36.72 9.44 11.48
C ALA A 205 -35.92 8.49 10.57
N PHE A 206 -36.51 8.04 9.45
CA PHE A 206 -35.83 7.17 8.48
C PHE A 206 -34.74 7.94 7.73
N ALA A 207 -35.03 9.18 7.33
CA ALA A 207 -34.05 10.07 6.72
C ALA A 207 -32.85 10.34 7.64
N THR A 208 -33.06 10.31 8.96
CA THR A 208 -31.98 10.45 9.95
C THR A 208 -31.18 9.15 10.05
N ALA A 209 -31.84 8.00 10.18
CA ALA A 209 -31.20 6.69 10.19
C ALA A 209 -30.36 6.42 8.93
N ILE A 210 -30.88 6.77 7.75
CA ILE A 210 -30.16 6.66 6.48
C ILE A 210 -28.94 7.60 6.45
N ARG A 211 -29.05 8.83 6.97
CA ARG A 211 -27.91 9.76 7.03
C ARG A 211 -26.80 9.25 7.95
N GLU A 212 -27.17 8.72 9.11
CA GLU A 212 -26.23 8.05 10.01
C GLU A 212 -25.61 6.81 9.35
N ALA A 213 -26.41 6.05 8.61
CA ALA A 213 -25.94 4.88 7.90
C ALA A 213 -24.94 5.25 6.77
N VAL A 214 -25.21 6.29 6.00
CA VAL A 214 -24.27 6.83 5.01
C VAL A 214 -22.98 7.29 5.69
N GLY A 215 -23.07 8.03 6.80
CA GLY A 215 -21.90 8.47 7.57
C GLY A 215 -21.04 7.30 8.05
N GLY A 216 -21.67 6.25 8.59
CA GLY A 216 -20.96 5.05 9.02
C GLY A 216 -20.31 4.28 7.85
N ALA A 217 -20.99 4.16 6.71
CA ALA A 217 -20.43 3.50 5.54
C ALA A 217 -19.21 4.25 4.99
N GLN A 218 -19.25 5.58 5.02
CA GLN A 218 -18.11 6.42 4.63
C GLN A 218 -16.94 6.31 5.61
N ALA A 219 -17.21 6.21 6.91
CA ALA A 219 -16.18 5.98 7.92
C ALA A 219 -15.51 4.62 7.70
N ILE A 220 -16.29 3.56 7.47
CA ILE A 220 -15.77 2.22 7.14
C ILE A 220 -14.91 2.28 5.87
N GLY A 221 -15.34 3.03 4.85
CA GLY A 221 -14.54 3.25 3.64
C GLY A 221 -13.27 4.09 3.86
N ALA A 222 -13.24 4.97 4.86
CA ALA A 222 -12.03 5.69 5.24
C ALA A 222 -11.04 4.74 5.93
N ASP A 223 -11.50 4.00 6.94
CA ASP A 223 -10.70 3.00 7.66
C ASP A 223 -10.15 1.92 6.72
N GLU A 224 -10.95 1.48 5.76
CA GLU A 224 -10.53 0.53 4.72
C GLU A 224 -9.37 1.08 3.89
N ARG A 225 -9.48 2.32 3.43
CA ARG A 225 -8.41 2.96 2.64
C ARG A 225 -7.13 3.08 3.45
N ASP A 226 -7.22 3.55 4.68
CA ASP A 226 -6.05 3.75 5.54
C ASP A 226 -5.36 2.41 5.81
N ALA A 227 -6.12 1.38 6.21
CA ALA A 227 -5.60 0.03 6.40
C ALA A 227 -5.05 -0.59 5.12
N TYR A 228 -5.67 -0.31 3.96
CA TYR A 228 -5.16 -0.75 2.66
C TYR A 228 -3.83 -0.07 2.32
N PHE A 229 -3.70 1.24 2.53
CA PHE A 229 -2.45 1.98 2.32
C PHE A 229 -1.32 1.47 3.21
N GLU A 230 -1.60 1.13 4.47
CA GLU A 230 -0.63 0.48 5.36
C GLU A 230 -0.12 -0.86 4.80
N THR A 231 -0.92 -1.60 4.04
CA THR A 231 -0.43 -2.82 3.37
C THR A 231 0.53 -2.52 2.22
N LEU A 232 0.47 -1.33 1.63
CA LEU A 232 1.34 -0.90 0.53
C LEU A 232 2.68 -0.38 1.03
N THR A 233 2.73 0.18 2.25
CA THR A 233 3.94 0.75 2.86
C THR A 233 4.87 -0.29 3.49
N ILE A 234 4.49 -1.58 3.49
CA ILE A 234 5.42 -2.66 3.82
C ILE A 234 6.55 -2.65 2.79
N ASP A 235 7.72 -2.17 3.23
CA ASP A 235 8.90 -2.04 2.39
C ASP A 235 9.49 -3.42 2.07
N VAL A 236 8.97 -4.02 0.99
CA VAL A 236 9.48 -5.29 0.45
C VAL A 236 10.93 -5.14 -0.01
N HIS A 237 11.37 -3.92 -0.37
CA HIS A 237 12.75 -3.67 -0.78
C HIS A 237 13.70 -3.72 0.41
N ALA A 238 13.37 -3.10 1.54
CA ALA A 238 14.17 -3.17 2.77
C ALA A 238 14.40 -4.60 3.29
N LEU A 239 13.44 -5.50 3.11
CA LEU A 239 13.60 -6.93 3.47
C LEU A 239 14.54 -7.69 2.52
N THR A 240 14.70 -7.22 1.29
CA THR A 240 15.46 -7.93 0.25
C THR A 240 16.84 -7.35 0.04
N ASP A 241 17.02 -6.06 0.27
CA ASP A 241 18.30 -5.37 0.13
C ASP A 241 19.30 -5.89 1.18
N ASN A 242 18.82 -6.22 2.39
CA ASN A 242 19.64 -6.85 3.42
C ASN A 242 20.04 -8.29 3.07
N ALA A 243 19.17 -9.05 2.40
CA ALA A 243 19.48 -10.42 1.99
C ALA A 243 20.47 -10.48 0.81
N VAL A 244 20.30 -9.57 -0.16
CA VAL A 244 21.23 -9.40 -1.29
C VAL A 244 22.58 -8.87 -0.81
N ALA A 245 22.60 -7.86 0.07
CA ALA A 245 23.83 -7.32 0.64
C ALA A 245 24.58 -8.35 1.52
N ALA A 246 23.87 -9.17 2.30
CA ALA A 246 24.47 -10.26 3.07
C ALA A 246 25.06 -11.34 2.17
N GLN A 247 24.42 -11.63 1.02
CA GLN A 247 24.92 -12.58 0.04
C GLN A 247 26.14 -12.04 -0.71
N GLU A 248 26.14 -10.77 -1.13
CA GLU A 248 27.30 -10.11 -1.71
C GLU A 248 28.50 -10.13 -0.75
N ALA A 249 28.27 -9.89 0.54
CA ALA A 249 29.32 -9.97 1.57
C ALA A 249 29.84 -11.40 1.83
N LEU A 250 29.02 -12.43 1.56
CA LEU A 250 29.41 -13.84 1.70
C LEU A 250 30.09 -14.38 0.44
N SER A 251 29.67 -13.96 -0.75
CA SER A 251 30.33 -14.30 -2.02
C SER A 251 31.68 -13.57 -2.17
N GLU A 252 31.78 -12.32 -1.69
CA GLU A 252 33.06 -11.59 -1.55
C GLU A 252 34.06 -12.31 -0.64
N LYS A 253 33.60 -13.03 0.38
CA LYS A 253 34.47 -13.80 1.28
C LYS A 253 34.94 -15.14 0.68
N ALA A 254 34.21 -15.70 -0.28
CA ALA A 254 34.53 -16.99 -0.91
C ALA A 254 35.44 -16.85 -2.15
N VAL A 255 35.44 -15.69 -2.81
CA VAL A 255 36.27 -15.40 -3.99
C VAL A 255 37.38 -14.41 -3.61
N PHE A 256 38.50 -14.93 -3.15
CA PHE A 256 39.85 -14.33 -3.03
C PHE A 256 40.04 -12.79 -2.96
N ARG A 257 40.81 -12.36 -1.93
CA ARG A 257 41.74 -11.20 -1.94
C ARG A 257 41.24 -9.92 -2.65
N GLY A 258 40.51 -9.12 -1.89
CA GLY A 258 40.80 -7.69 -1.71
C GLY A 258 40.82 -6.81 -2.96
N ASP A 259 39.65 -6.61 -3.55
CA ASP A 259 39.44 -5.49 -4.46
C ASP A 259 39.15 -4.23 -3.63
N ARG A 260 40.23 -3.60 -3.10
CA ARG A 260 40.15 -2.36 -2.28
C ARG A 260 39.34 -1.26 -2.98
N HIS A 261 39.26 -1.28 -4.30
CA HIS A 261 38.46 -0.34 -5.08
C HIS A 261 36.96 -0.49 -4.88
N HIS A 262 36.44 -1.70 -4.62
CA HIS A 262 35.00 -1.91 -4.42
C HIS A 262 34.56 -1.50 -3.02
N GLN A 263 35.38 -1.78 -2.00
CA GLN A 263 35.17 -1.28 -0.64
C GLN A 263 35.22 0.25 -0.58
N HIS A 264 36.21 0.88 -1.21
CA HIS A 264 36.26 2.35 -1.30
C HIS A 264 35.10 2.95 -2.11
N ALA A 265 34.61 2.27 -3.15
CA ALA A 265 33.43 2.73 -3.89
C ALA A 265 32.15 2.64 -3.05
N LYS A 266 32.01 1.60 -2.22
CA LYS A 266 30.89 1.42 -1.29
C LYS A 266 30.94 2.45 -0.15
N GLU A 267 32.09 2.60 0.51
CA GLU A 267 32.32 3.62 1.55
C GLU A 267 32.04 5.03 1.01
N ARG A 268 32.46 5.35 -0.21
CA ARG A 268 32.16 6.64 -0.85
C ARG A 268 30.67 6.84 -1.12
N ARG A 269 29.92 5.79 -1.49
CA ARG A 269 28.47 5.87 -1.69
C ARG A 269 27.75 6.08 -0.36
N GLU A 270 28.15 5.36 0.68
CA GLU A 270 27.58 5.50 2.03
C GLU A 270 27.87 6.90 2.58
N LEU A 271 29.10 7.39 2.49
CA LEU A 271 29.47 8.77 2.85
C LEU A 271 28.70 9.83 2.03
N ALA A 272 28.47 9.60 0.74
CA ALA A 272 27.68 10.52 -0.08
C ALA A 272 26.21 10.57 0.34
N VAL A 273 25.63 9.43 0.74
CA VAL A 273 24.27 9.36 1.28
C VAL A 273 24.20 10.08 2.63
N GLU A 274 25.15 9.85 3.53
CA GLU A 274 25.20 10.54 4.83
C GLU A 274 25.37 12.05 4.67
N LEU A 275 26.23 12.48 3.75
CA LEU A 275 26.42 13.89 3.43
C LEU A 275 25.14 14.52 2.87
N SER A 276 24.38 13.80 2.03
CA SER A 276 23.10 14.28 1.51
C SER A 276 22.07 14.49 2.63
N LYS A 277 22.04 13.58 3.62
CA LYS A 277 21.18 13.68 4.81
C LYS A 277 21.59 14.86 5.70
N ALA A 278 22.88 15.06 5.94
CA ALA A 278 23.39 16.19 6.71
C ALA A 278 23.05 17.54 6.04
N ARG A 279 23.24 17.65 4.72
CA ARG A 279 22.85 18.84 3.95
C ARG A 279 21.36 19.13 4.02
N LEU A 280 20.52 18.08 3.97
CA LEU A 280 19.08 18.24 4.13
C LEU A 280 18.74 18.73 5.54
N ALA A 281 19.36 18.17 6.58
CA ALA A 281 19.15 18.59 7.97
C ALA A 281 19.52 20.06 8.19
N VAL A 282 20.65 20.53 7.65
CA VAL A 282 21.06 21.95 7.67
C VAL A 282 20.01 22.83 6.99
N ARG A 283 19.53 22.45 5.79
CA ARG A 283 18.49 23.22 5.08
C ARG A 283 17.18 23.27 5.87
N THR A 284 16.75 22.16 6.44
CA THR A 284 15.53 22.10 7.25
C THR A 284 15.64 22.93 8.52
N ALA A 285 16.77 22.88 9.22
CA ALA A 285 17.01 23.68 10.42
C ALA A 285 17.03 25.19 10.08
N ARG A 286 17.67 25.60 8.98
CA ARG A 286 17.65 26.99 8.50
C ARG A 286 16.24 27.46 8.17
N ALA A 287 15.46 26.66 7.44
CA ALA A 287 14.07 27.00 7.11
C ALA A 287 13.19 27.13 8.35
N LYS A 288 13.38 26.26 9.36
CA LYS A 288 12.66 26.38 10.64
C LYS A 288 13.03 27.64 11.40
N ILE A 289 14.31 28.01 11.42
CA ILE A 289 14.76 29.27 12.04
C ILE A 289 14.13 30.46 11.31
N GLU A 290 14.12 30.47 9.98
CA GLU A 290 13.51 31.55 9.19
C GLU A 290 12.01 31.70 9.47
N VAL A 291 11.28 30.59 9.56
CA VAL A 291 9.85 30.61 9.94
C VAL A 291 9.66 31.13 11.36
N LEU A 292 10.44 30.65 12.32
CA LEU A 292 10.34 31.09 13.72
C LEU A 292 10.76 32.55 13.90
N GLU A 293 11.70 33.06 13.11
CA GLU A 293 12.08 34.49 13.09
C GLU A 293 10.93 35.34 12.53
N ALA A 294 10.29 34.91 11.44
CA ALA A 294 9.13 35.58 10.87
C ALA A 294 7.88 35.53 11.79
N GLU A 295 7.71 34.45 12.55
CA GLU A 295 6.66 34.33 13.58
C GLU A 295 6.95 35.24 14.78
N ARG A 296 8.21 35.33 15.22
CA ARG A 296 8.63 36.22 16.30
C ARG A 296 8.33 37.68 15.99
N GLU A 297 8.51 38.12 14.74
CA GLU A 297 8.20 39.49 14.31
C GLU A 297 6.71 39.83 14.38
N LYS A 298 5.83 38.82 14.33
CA LYS A 298 4.37 38.95 14.34
C LYS A 298 3.74 38.56 15.68
N ALA A 299 4.54 38.05 16.62
CA ALA A 299 4.08 37.48 17.87
C ALA A 299 3.68 38.55 18.89
N SER A 300 2.72 38.20 19.75
CA SER A 300 2.36 39.02 20.90
C SER A 300 3.45 38.96 22.00
N PRO A 301 3.54 39.95 22.91
CA PRO A 301 4.61 40.01 23.92
C PRO A 301 4.74 38.75 24.79
N ASP A 302 3.64 38.03 25.01
CA ASP A 302 3.60 36.82 25.82
C ASP A 302 4.13 35.58 25.07
N GLU A 303 4.03 35.56 23.74
CA GLU A 303 4.49 34.46 22.86
C GLU A 303 5.98 34.60 22.47
N VAL A 304 6.55 35.81 22.56
CA VAL A 304 7.95 36.08 22.20
C VAL A 304 8.93 35.27 23.06
N GLY A 305 8.58 35.01 24.33
CA GLY A 305 9.41 34.22 25.24
C GLY A 305 9.55 32.76 24.81
N GLU A 306 8.46 32.13 24.40
CA GLU A 306 8.43 30.74 23.95
C GLU A 306 9.14 30.59 22.59
N ILE A 307 8.88 31.49 21.65
CA ILE A 307 9.55 31.50 20.34
C ILE A 307 11.06 31.71 20.48
N ALA A 308 11.50 32.52 21.45
CA ALA A 308 12.94 32.72 21.71
C ALA A 308 13.65 31.45 22.22
N VAL A 309 12.96 30.60 22.98
CA VAL A 309 13.49 29.29 23.43
C VAL A 309 13.60 28.34 22.24
N LEU A 310 12.54 28.24 21.43
CA LEU A 310 12.53 27.40 20.23
C LEU A 310 13.60 27.83 19.22
N LEU A 311 13.81 29.13 19.02
CA LEU A 311 14.90 29.65 18.18
C LEU A 311 16.28 29.25 18.70
N ARG A 312 16.49 29.26 20.02
CA ARG A 312 17.77 28.84 20.60
C ARG A 312 18.02 27.36 20.36
N GLU A 313 17.01 26.51 20.55
CA GLU A 313 17.10 25.08 20.28
C GLU A 313 17.38 24.78 18.81
N GLN A 314 16.64 25.43 17.89
CA GLN A 314 16.86 25.23 16.46
C GLN A 314 18.24 25.74 16.00
N ARG A 315 18.78 26.81 16.61
CA ARG A 315 20.13 27.30 16.33
C ARG A 315 21.22 26.35 16.82
N MET A 316 21.05 25.71 17.98
CA MET A 316 21.98 24.67 18.43
C MET A 316 21.94 23.45 17.50
N ALA A 317 20.73 23.00 17.13
CA ALA A 317 20.56 21.91 16.17
C ALA A 317 21.17 22.22 14.80
N LEU A 318 21.07 23.48 14.34
CA LEU A 318 21.73 23.94 13.12
C LEU A 318 23.26 23.85 13.25
N GLN A 319 23.83 24.31 14.35
CA GLN A 319 25.27 24.28 14.59
C GLN A 319 25.81 22.84 14.61
N GLU A 320 25.09 21.91 15.26
CA GLU A 320 25.44 20.49 15.26
C GLU A 320 25.38 19.88 13.85
N ALA A 321 24.32 20.19 13.10
CA ALA A 321 24.16 19.72 11.72
C ALA A 321 25.24 20.28 10.78
N GLU A 322 25.65 21.54 10.95
CA GLU A 322 26.73 22.17 10.19
C GLU A 322 28.10 21.57 10.52
N GLN A 323 28.37 21.27 11.80
CA GLN A 323 29.58 20.57 12.21
C GLN A 323 29.64 19.15 11.64
N GLN A 324 28.52 18.43 11.67
CA GLN A 324 28.43 17.09 11.09
C GLN A 324 28.60 17.12 9.57
N GLN A 325 27.99 18.10 8.88
CA GLN A 325 28.20 18.29 7.45
C GLN A 325 29.67 18.58 7.14
N ALA A 326 30.30 19.52 7.85
CA ALA A 326 31.70 19.88 7.63
C ALA A 326 32.65 18.70 7.87
N HIS A 327 32.39 17.89 8.91
CA HIS A 327 33.13 16.67 9.17
C HIS A 327 33.00 15.66 8.02
N LEU A 328 31.78 15.40 7.55
CA LEU A 328 31.53 14.47 6.43
C LEU A 328 32.12 14.97 5.11
N GLU A 329 32.12 16.29 4.85
CA GLU A 329 32.77 16.88 3.69
C GLU A 329 34.29 16.70 3.75
N ALA A 330 34.90 16.94 4.92
CA ALA A 330 36.33 16.72 5.13
C ALA A 330 36.74 15.24 4.98
N VAL A 331 35.94 14.31 5.50
CA VAL A 331 36.15 12.86 5.34
C VAL A 331 36.01 12.44 3.88
N LEU A 332 35.01 12.97 3.16
CA LEU A 332 34.83 12.69 1.74
C LEU A 332 35.99 13.23 0.90
N GLU A 333 36.49 14.43 1.21
CA GLU A 333 37.62 15.05 0.51
C GLU A 333 38.93 14.30 0.77
N ALA A 334 39.20 13.92 2.02
CA ALA A 334 40.32 13.06 2.38
C ALA A 334 40.25 11.71 1.64
N SER A 335 39.06 11.12 1.52
CA SER A 335 38.83 9.87 0.77
C SER A 335 39.07 10.00 -0.74
N ARG A 336 39.08 11.22 -1.31
CA ARG A 336 39.36 11.48 -2.73
C ARG A 336 40.86 11.62 -3.04
N LEU A 337 41.66 11.99 -2.04
CA LEU A 337 43.09 12.26 -2.18
C LEU A 337 43.99 11.05 -1.87
N GLY A 338 43.47 10.03 -1.19
CA GLY A 338 44.13 8.73 -0.95
C GLY A 338 43.79 7.68 -2.00
#